data_AF-A0A2Z6CYC2-F1
#
_entry.id   AF-A0A2Z6CYC2-F1
#
_cell.length_a   1.000
_cell.length_b   1.000
_cell.length_c   1.000
_cell.angle_alpha   90.00
_cell.angle_beta   90.00
_cell.angle_gamma   90.00
#
_symmetry.space_group_name_H-M   'P 1'
#
loop_
_entity.id
_entity.type
_entity.pdbx_description
1 polymer ?
#
loop_
_entity_poly.entity_id
_entity_poly.type
_entity_poly.pdbx_seq_one_letter_code
_entity_poly.pdbx_strand_id
1 'polypeptide(L)'
;MSATTSPNLTLEAFLKLPETKPASEYINGEIIQKPMPKGKHSRLQLKLCNSINDVAENQQIAYAFPELRCSFGKRSIVPDVM
;
A
#
# COMPACT_ATOMS: atom_id res chain seq x y z
N MET A 1 -24.78 -14.59 1.78
CA MET A 1 -23.47 -13.97 2.05
C MET A 1 -23.08 -14.36 3.47
N SER A 2 -22.21 -15.36 3.65
CA SER A 2 -21.79 -15.79 4.98
C SER A 2 -20.65 -14.92 5.46
N ALA A 3 -20.92 -14.08 6.46
CA ALA A 3 -19.88 -13.38 7.20
C ALA A 3 -19.25 -14.36 8.19
N THR A 4 -18.08 -14.90 7.85
CA THR A 4 -17.23 -15.60 8.81
C THR A 4 -16.67 -14.56 9.77
N THR A 5 -17.14 -14.56 11.01
CA THR A 5 -16.48 -13.85 12.13
C THR A 5 -15.13 -14.53 12.39
N SER A 6 -14.13 -14.15 11.61
CA SER A 6 -12.74 -14.49 11.85
C SER A 6 -12.31 -13.90 13.19
N PRO A 7 -11.53 -14.61 14.01
CA PRO A 7 -10.94 -14.01 15.21
C PRO A 7 -10.23 -12.72 14.81
N ASN A 8 -10.43 -11.62 15.56
CA ASN A 8 -9.88 -10.29 15.25
C ASN A 8 -8.38 -10.41 14.95
N LEU A 9 -8.02 -10.44 13.66
CA LEU A 9 -6.64 -10.57 13.23
C LEU A 9 -5.90 -9.31 13.70
N THR A 10 -4.82 -9.48 14.46
CA THR A 10 -4.02 -8.35 14.91
C THR A 10 -3.10 -7.87 13.79
N LEU A 11 -2.74 -6.58 13.81
CA LEU A 11 -1.76 -6.01 12.87
C LEU A 11 -0.44 -6.80 12.90
N GLU A 12 0.04 -7.20 14.07
CA GLU A 12 1.28 -7.97 14.20
C GLU A 12 1.18 -9.36 13.53
N ALA A 13 0.04 -10.03 13.66
CA ALA A 13 -0.20 -11.31 12.99
C ALA A 13 -0.27 -11.11 11.47
N PHE A 14 -0.92 -10.04 11.00
CA PHE A 14 -0.96 -9.68 9.59
C PHE A 14 0.45 -9.44 9.01
N LEU A 15 1.32 -8.69 9.70
CA LEU A 15 2.67 -8.38 9.23
C LEU A 15 3.61 -9.59 9.12
N LYS A 16 3.25 -10.73 9.75
CA LYS A 16 3.99 -12.00 9.64
C LYS A 16 3.51 -12.85 8.46
N LEU A 17 2.40 -12.50 7.81
CA LEU A 17 1.93 -13.18 6.61
C LEU A 17 2.85 -12.85 5.42
N PRO A 18 2.99 -13.77 4.44
CA PRO A 18 3.74 -13.48 3.23
C PRO A 18 3.06 -12.37 2.41
N GLU A 19 3.88 -11.55 1.74
CA GLU A 19 3.38 -10.54 0.79
C GLU A 19 2.61 -11.18 -0.37
N THR A 20 1.59 -10.48 -0.87
CA THR A 20 0.74 -10.94 -1.98
C THR A 20 0.88 -10.05 -3.21
N LYS A 21 0.45 -10.54 -4.38
CA LYS A 21 0.38 -9.76 -5.61
C LYS A 21 -1.02 -9.84 -6.23
N PRO A 22 -1.79 -8.73 -6.29
CA PRO A 22 -1.51 -7.41 -5.72
C PRO A 22 -1.40 -7.43 -4.20
N ALA A 23 -0.84 -6.38 -3.61
CA ALA A 23 -0.59 -6.29 -2.18
C ALA A 23 -1.89 -6.40 -1.38
N SER A 24 -1.79 -7.05 -0.22
CA SER A 24 -2.84 -7.06 0.79
C SER A 24 -2.61 -5.91 1.77
N GLU A 25 -3.69 -5.22 2.11
CA GLU A 25 -3.72 -4.14 3.08
C GLU A 25 -4.49 -4.58 4.31
N TYR A 26 -4.11 -4.06 5.47
CA TYR A 26 -4.79 -4.28 6.74
C TYR A 26 -5.41 -2.98 7.22
N ILE A 27 -6.74 -3.00 7.41
CA ILE A 27 -7.49 -1.84 7.89
C ILE A 27 -8.47 -2.34 8.96
N ASN A 28 -8.25 -1.91 10.21
CA ASN A 28 -9.16 -2.15 11.33
C ASN A 28 -9.51 -3.64 11.60
N GLY A 29 -8.59 -4.57 11.40
CA GLY A 29 -8.83 -6.01 11.62
C GLY A 29 -9.14 -6.80 10.34
N GLU A 30 -9.35 -6.12 9.22
CA GLU A 30 -9.68 -6.73 7.95
C GLU A 30 -8.49 -6.72 6.99
N ILE A 31 -8.33 -7.81 6.23
CA ILE A 31 -7.40 -7.86 5.11
C ILE A 31 -8.16 -7.55 3.82
N ILE A 32 -7.71 -6.53 3.08
CA ILE A 32 -8.28 -6.11 1.80
C ILE A 32 -7.18 -6.18 0.75
N GLN A 33 -7.39 -6.96 -0.31
CA GLN A 33 -6.41 -7.05 -1.40
C GLN A 33 -6.63 -5.93 -2.42
N LYS A 34 -5.55 -5.26 -2.85
CA LYS A 34 -5.61 -4.27 -3.92
C LYS A 34 -6.11 -4.90 -5.23
N PRO A 35 -6.81 -4.13 -6.08
CA PRO A 35 -7.15 -4.59 -7.41
C PRO A 35 -5.89 -4.75 -8.27
N MET A 36 -5.96 -5.61 -9.28
CA MET A 36 -4.87 -5.75 -10.25
C MET A 36 -4.67 -4.41 -11.00
N PRO A 37 -3.45 -3.84 -10.98
CA PRO A 37 -3.20 -2.57 -11.66
C PRO A 37 -3.37 -2.73 -13.17
N LYS A 38 -3.86 -1.67 -13.82
CA LYS A 38 -4.02 -1.59 -15.28
C LYS A 38 -3.01 -0.61 -15.85
N GLY A 39 -2.62 -0.76 -17.11
CA GLY A 39 -1.59 0.08 -17.74
C GLY A 39 -1.84 1.60 -17.63
N LYS A 40 -3.10 2.06 -17.68
CA LYS A 40 -3.43 3.48 -17.44
C LYS A 40 -3.13 3.93 -16.01
N HIS A 41 -3.45 3.10 -15.01
CA HIS A 41 -3.15 3.36 -13.61
C HIS A 41 -1.64 3.37 -13.39
N SER A 42 -0.91 2.36 -13.85
CA SER A 42 0.55 2.30 -13.74
C SER A 42 1.25 3.49 -14.42
N ARG A 43 0.74 3.95 -15.57
CA ARG A 43 1.28 5.14 -16.24
C ARG A 43 1.08 6.42 -15.43
N LEU A 44 -0.06 6.57 -14.76
CA LEU A 44 -0.34 7.73 -13.91
C LEU A 44 0.53 7.69 -12.65
N GLN A 45 0.60 6.55 -11.99
CA GLN A 45 1.45 6.31 -10.81
C GLN A 45 2.91 6.66 -11.10
N LEU A 46 3.48 6.08 -12.16
CA LEU A 46 4.88 6.34 -12.56
C LEU A 46 5.13 7.83 -12.82
N LYS A 47 4.25 8.49 -13.59
CA LYS A 47 4.40 9.91 -13.89
C LYS A 47 4.33 10.77 -12.64
N LEU A 48 3.41 10.46 -11.73
CA LEU A 48 3.24 11.20 -10.48
C LEU A 48 4.48 11.07 -9.59
N CYS A 49 4.99 9.85 -9.37
CA CYS A 49 6.22 9.63 -8.59
C CYS A 49 7.39 10.44 -9.19
N ASN A 50 7.60 10.33 -10.51
CA ASN A 50 8.69 11.03 -11.16
C ASN A 50 8.57 12.55 -11.01
N SER A 51 7.38 13.12 -11.24
CA SER A 51 7.17 14.56 -11.10
C SER A 51 7.39 15.07 -9.67
N ILE A 52 7.11 14.27 -8.64
CA ILE A 52 7.44 14.63 -7.25
C ILE A 52 8.96 14.60 -7.04
N ASN A 53 9.63 13.54 -7.48
CA ASN A 53 11.07 13.37 -7.30
C ASN A 53 11.88 14.43 -8.06
N ASP A 54 11.46 14.80 -9.27
CA ASP A 54 12.11 15.85 -10.08
C ASP A 54 12.25 17.19 -9.33
N VAL A 55 11.29 17.51 -8.44
CA VAL A 55 11.28 18.75 -7.66
C VAL A 55 11.93 18.59 -6.29
N ALA A 56 11.79 17.42 -5.65
CA ALA A 56 12.14 17.22 -4.24
C ALA A 56 13.48 16.50 -3.98
N GLU A 57 13.88 15.58 -4.85
CA GLU A 57 14.98 14.64 -4.59
C GLU A 57 16.35 15.32 -4.56
N ASN A 58 16.66 16.15 -5.57
CA ASN A 58 17.94 16.86 -5.66
C ASN A 58 18.20 17.79 -4.47
N GLN A 59 17.14 18.36 -3.91
CA GLN A 59 17.20 19.23 -2.73
C GLN A 59 17.10 18.45 -1.42
N GLN A 60 16.99 17.12 -1.48
CA GLN A 60 16.85 16.22 -0.33
C GLN A 60 15.66 16.57 0.58
N ILE A 61 14.58 17.06 -0.01
CA ILE A 61 13.37 17.44 0.73
C ILE A 61 12.48 16.22 0.97
N ALA A 62 12.28 15.41 -0.06
CA ALA A 62 11.42 14.23 -0.02
C ALA A 62 11.77 13.25 -1.14
N TYR A 63 11.18 12.05 -1.04
CA TYR A 63 11.19 11.02 -2.06
C TYR A 63 9.77 10.48 -2.23
N ALA A 64 9.39 10.17 -3.47
CA ALA A 64 8.18 9.47 -3.83
C ALA A 64 8.49 8.03 -4.23
N PHE A 65 7.83 7.08 -3.58
CA PHE A 65 7.98 5.64 -3.83
C PHE A 65 6.65 5.03 -4.30
N PRO A 66 6.63 4.29 -5.42
CA PRO A 66 5.44 3.54 -5.81
C PRO A 66 5.30 2.27 -4.96
N GLU A 67 4.07 1.95 -4.54
CA GLU A 67 3.72 0.68 -3.87
C GLU A 67 4.56 0.36 -2.60
N LEU A 68 4.95 1.37 -1.81
CA LEU A 68 5.69 1.17 -0.56
C LEU A 68 4.74 0.91 0.61
N ARG A 69 4.93 -0.18 1.34
CA ARG A 69 4.12 -0.50 2.52
C ARG A 69 4.36 0.51 3.64
N CYS A 70 3.27 1.10 4.13
CA CYS A 70 3.26 1.99 5.28
C CYS A 70 2.41 1.39 6.40
N SER A 71 3.02 1.20 7.58
CA SER A 71 2.32 0.69 8.77
C SER A 71 2.29 1.77 9.84
N PHE A 72 1.09 2.16 10.26
CA PHE A 72 0.87 3.19 11.27
C PHE A 72 -0.44 2.96 12.02
N GLY A 73 -0.44 3.25 13.32
CA GLY A 73 -1.58 2.98 14.19
C GLY A 73 -2.02 1.51 14.10
N LYS A 74 -3.28 1.28 13.71
CA LYS A 74 -3.87 -0.06 13.50
C LYS A 74 -4.05 -0.39 12.01
N ARG A 75 -3.16 0.11 11.14
CA ARG A 75 -3.25 -0.06 9.68
C ARG A 75 -1.89 -0.43 9.08
N SER A 76 -1.93 -1.20 8.00
CA SER A 76 -0.78 -1.42 7.11
C SER A 76 -1.26 -1.42 5.68
N ILE A 77 -0.94 -0.35 4.95
CA ILE A 77 -1.45 -0.09 3.60
C ILE A 77 -0.30 -0.03 2.59
N VAL A 78 -0.63 -0.13 1.31
CA VAL A 78 0.31 0.01 0.19
C VAL A 78 -0.25 1.08 -0.75
N PRO A 79 0.01 2.37 -0.45
CA PRO A 79 -0.44 3.47 -1.30
C PRO A 79 0.14 3.34 -2.71
N ASP A 80 -0.58 3.88 -3.70
CA ASP A 80 -0.05 3.94 -5.06
C ASP A 80 1.22 4.81 -5.13
N VAL A 81 1.27 5.91 -4.36
CA VAL A 81 2.43 6.79 -4.22
C VAL A 81 2.58 7.14 -2.74
N MET A 82 3.77 6.88 -2.18
CA MET A 82 4.16 7.26 -0.81
C MET A 82 5.20 8.36 -0.84
#